data_AF-A0A1Y4JDY8-F1
#
_entry.id   AF-A0A1Y4JDY8-F1
#
_cell.length_a   1.000
_cell.length_b   1.000
_cell.length_c   1.000
_cell.angle_alpha   90.00
_cell.angle_beta   90.00
_cell.angle_gamma   90.00
#
_symmetry.space_group_name_H-M   'P 1'
#
loop_
_entity.id
_entity.type
_entity.pdbx_description
1 polymer ?
#
loop_
_entity_poly.entity_id
_entity_poly.type
_entity_poly.pdbx_seq_one_letter_code
_entity_poly.pdbx_strand_id
1 'polypeptide(L)'
;MTKLIYRLLPFSKRLFLSVILLFVIFATCFLVFQYQREKAYKSDLLNMQLQNYNNRMYDFITSCKSLDTDSLQQYVVTHIIPDIRVTIITTQGKVIYDNIQPDVSKFENHRTRKEVQDALMYGSGYDINRISASIEGQEYFYSAHYYPSQQLIIRSALPYNVSLSKHLKADSEFVWFTLTISLMLVILFYRYTRKLGMSITRLQQFALRADRNEPIDISESFPKNELGEISQHIIKIYQRLHRAKEALYIEREKLISHLQTSHEGLGVFTRERKEILVNNLFTQYANTISDHNLTSTEEVFNIAELHPITDFLNRNDGNFSKEEKKLSLHVDKNGRSFSVECIIFQDHSFEISINDISQEEQQARLKRQLTQNIAHELKTPVSSIQGYLETILNTPNLPPATMQAFLERSYAQSNRLTVLLRDISVLTRMDEAPNLVEREQVNLSLMLKNMLNELALALEEKHITVINKVPYGLIINGNSSLLYSIFRNLMDNAIAYAGTGVTVRINCFREDEKYYYFSFSDTGVGVPEEHLNRIFERFYRIDKGRSRKLGGTGLGLAIVKNAVLFHGGTIFAKNNPSGGLEFVFTLQKNKEE
;
A
#
# COMPACT_ATOMS: atom_id res chain seq x y z
N MET A 1 -46.08 12.36 -8.48
CA MET A 1 -46.39 11.10 -7.75
C MET A 1 -45.30 10.02 -7.85
N THR A 2 -44.49 9.97 -8.92
CA THR A 2 -43.49 8.92 -9.19
C THR A 2 -42.21 8.96 -8.33
N LYS A 3 -41.81 10.11 -7.76
CA LYS A 3 -40.62 10.21 -6.89
C LYS A 3 -40.84 9.75 -5.44
N LEU A 4 -42.08 9.75 -4.93
CA LEU A 4 -42.36 9.39 -3.52
C LEU A 4 -42.38 7.86 -3.30
N ILE A 5 -42.77 7.09 -4.33
CA ILE A 5 -42.84 5.62 -4.29
C ILE A 5 -41.45 4.98 -4.23
N TYR A 6 -40.41 5.68 -4.72
CA TYR A 6 -39.04 5.18 -4.72
C TYR A 6 -38.43 4.96 -3.32
N ARG A 7 -38.97 5.62 -2.28
CA ARG A 7 -38.42 5.56 -0.92
C ARG A 7 -39.11 4.59 0.04
N LEU A 8 -40.32 4.11 -0.27
CA LEU A 8 -41.13 3.36 0.70
C LEU A 8 -41.15 1.84 0.47
N LEU A 9 -40.78 1.36 -0.72
CA LEU A 9 -40.88 -0.07 -1.06
C LEU A 9 -39.53 -0.64 -1.53
N PRO A 10 -39.04 -1.74 -0.89
CA PRO A 10 -37.89 -2.50 -1.35
C PRO A 10 -37.98 -2.84 -2.84
N PHE A 11 -36.83 -2.91 -3.52
CA PHE A 11 -36.76 -3.21 -4.95
C PHE A 11 -37.53 -4.50 -5.32
N SER A 12 -37.44 -5.55 -4.50
CA SER A 12 -38.22 -6.79 -4.64
C SER A 12 -39.73 -6.54 -4.69
N LYS A 13 -40.28 -5.71 -3.81
CA LYS A 13 -41.72 -5.44 -3.74
C LYS A 13 -42.19 -4.65 -4.96
N ARG A 14 -41.37 -3.71 -5.46
CA ARG A 14 -41.69 -2.94 -6.67
C ARG A 14 -41.68 -3.82 -7.91
N LEU A 15 -40.64 -4.63 -8.08
CA LEU A 15 -40.55 -5.59 -9.19
C LEU A 15 -41.74 -6.57 -9.17
N PHE A 16 -42.09 -7.08 -7.98
CA PHE A 16 -43.21 -8.00 -7.82
C PHE A 16 -44.54 -7.33 -8.19
N LEU A 17 -44.78 -6.11 -7.71
CA LEU A 17 -46.02 -5.37 -7.99
C LEU A 17 -46.18 -5.09 -9.48
N SER A 18 -45.11 -4.72 -10.18
CA SER A 18 -45.16 -4.49 -11.63
C SER A 18 -45.46 -5.77 -12.42
N VAL A 19 -44.82 -6.87 -12.07
CA VAL A 19 -45.03 -8.17 -12.75
C VAL A 19 -46.43 -8.70 -12.47
N ILE A 20 -46.92 -8.59 -11.23
CA ILE A 20 -48.24 -9.12 -10.88
C ILE A 20 -49.37 -8.27 -11.45
N LEU A 21 -49.21 -6.95 -11.56
CA LEU A 21 -50.20 -6.08 -12.20
C LEU A 21 -50.40 -6.48 -13.66
N LEU A 22 -49.30 -6.68 -14.41
CA LEU A 22 -49.35 -7.13 -15.80
C LEU A 22 -50.03 -8.50 -15.91
N PHE A 23 -49.71 -9.42 -15.00
CA PHE A 23 -50.30 -10.75 -14.97
C PHE A 23 -51.80 -10.74 -14.67
N VAL A 24 -52.26 -9.92 -13.71
CA VAL A 24 -53.68 -9.78 -13.35
C VAL A 24 -54.47 -9.18 -14.51
N ILE A 25 -53.91 -8.18 -15.21
CA ILE A 25 -54.54 -7.62 -16.42
C ILE A 25 -54.70 -8.71 -17.48
N PHE A 26 -53.63 -9.47 -17.76
CA PHE A 26 -53.66 -10.56 -18.73
C PHE A 26 -54.68 -11.66 -18.34
N ALA A 27 -54.69 -12.10 -17.09
CA ALA A 27 -55.64 -13.09 -16.59
C ALA A 27 -57.10 -12.61 -16.69
N THR A 28 -57.34 -11.33 -16.43
CA THR A 28 -58.68 -10.73 -16.56
C THR A 28 -59.13 -10.69 -18.02
N CYS A 29 -58.25 -10.24 -18.94
CA CYS A 29 -58.54 -10.25 -20.37
C CYS A 29 -58.81 -11.68 -20.89
N PHE A 30 -58.01 -12.65 -20.44
CA PHE A 30 -58.19 -14.04 -20.80
C PHE A 30 -59.52 -14.61 -20.30
N LEU A 31 -59.90 -14.32 -19.05
CA LEU A 31 -61.20 -14.73 -18.50
C LEU A 31 -62.38 -14.16 -19.29
N VAL A 32 -62.32 -12.86 -19.64
CA VAL A 32 -63.36 -12.20 -20.44
C VAL A 32 -63.46 -12.83 -21.84
N PHE A 33 -62.32 -13.03 -22.51
CA PHE A 33 -62.27 -13.69 -23.81
C PHE A 33 -62.85 -15.11 -23.76
N GLN A 34 -62.44 -15.90 -22.76
CA GLN A 34 -62.90 -17.27 -22.57
C GLN A 34 -64.40 -17.32 -22.31
N TYR A 35 -64.92 -16.42 -21.47
CA TYR A 35 -66.36 -16.31 -21.20
C TYR A 35 -67.16 -15.99 -22.47
N GLN A 36 -66.68 -15.03 -23.29
CA GLN A 36 -67.32 -14.70 -24.56
C GLN A 36 -67.32 -15.88 -25.53
N ARG A 37 -66.18 -16.58 -25.64
CA ARG A 37 -66.03 -17.76 -26.50
C ARG A 37 -66.95 -18.90 -26.10
N GLU A 38 -67.05 -19.20 -24.81
CA GLU A 38 -67.91 -20.26 -24.27
C GLU A 38 -69.39 -19.94 -24.52
N LYS A 39 -69.80 -18.68 -24.29
CA LYS A 39 -71.16 -18.22 -24.58
C LYS A 39 -71.50 -18.36 -26.07
N ALA A 40 -70.58 -17.98 -26.96
CA ALA A 40 -70.75 -18.12 -28.40
C ALA A 40 -70.91 -19.60 -28.81
N TYR A 41 -70.00 -20.46 -28.33
CA TYR A 41 -70.04 -21.90 -28.59
C TYR A 41 -71.38 -22.55 -28.19
N LYS A 42 -71.89 -22.22 -26.99
CA LYS A 42 -73.19 -22.73 -26.52
C LYS A 42 -74.37 -22.23 -27.37
N SER A 43 -74.30 -21.00 -27.85
CA SER A 43 -75.33 -20.41 -28.72
C SER A 43 -75.34 -21.09 -30.09
N ASP A 44 -74.16 -21.35 -30.66
CA ASP A 44 -74.02 -22.06 -31.93
C ASP A 44 -74.46 -23.53 -31.81
N LEU A 45 -74.16 -24.19 -30.68
CA LEU A 45 -74.62 -25.54 -30.41
C LEU A 45 -76.16 -25.62 -30.39
N LEU A 46 -76.82 -24.66 -29.75
CA LEU A 46 -78.28 -24.58 -29.74
C LEU A 46 -78.85 -24.30 -31.13
N ASN A 47 -78.23 -23.39 -31.89
CA ASN A 47 -78.60 -23.15 -33.27
C ASN A 47 -78.51 -24.44 -34.12
N MET A 48 -77.41 -25.19 -34.03
CA MET A 48 -77.27 -26.45 -34.75
C MET A 48 -78.36 -27.47 -34.38
N GLN A 49 -78.74 -27.57 -33.10
CA GLN A 49 -79.83 -28.46 -32.68
C GLN A 49 -81.17 -28.07 -33.31
N LEU A 50 -81.49 -26.78 -33.33
CA LEU A 50 -82.71 -26.25 -33.93
C LEU A 50 -82.71 -26.34 -35.47
N GLN A 51 -81.56 -26.13 -36.11
CA GLN A 51 -81.40 -26.34 -37.55
C GLN A 51 -81.59 -27.82 -37.93
N ASN A 52 -81.02 -28.75 -37.15
CA ASN A 52 -81.26 -30.18 -37.34
C ASN A 52 -82.74 -30.54 -37.19
N TYR A 53 -83.44 -29.91 -36.25
CA TYR A 53 -84.89 -30.05 -36.13
C TYR A 53 -85.61 -29.52 -37.37
N ASN A 54 -85.26 -28.31 -37.84
CA ASN A 54 -85.84 -27.72 -39.05
C ASN A 54 -85.67 -28.64 -40.26
N ASN A 55 -84.48 -29.23 -40.44
CA ASN A 55 -84.20 -30.16 -41.53
C ASN A 55 -85.09 -31.41 -41.46
N ARG A 56 -85.23 -32.02 -40.28
CA ARG A 56 -86.11 -33.18 -40.10
C ARG A 56 -87.58 -32.86 -40.32
N MET A 57 -88.01 -31.65 -39.93
CA MET A 57 -89.36 -31.16 -40.21
C MET A 57 -89.56 -30.97 -41.72
N TYR A 58 -88.57 -30.45 -42.43
CA TYR A 58 -88.63 -30.32 -43.89
C TYR A 58 -88.75 -31.68 -44.60
N ASP A 59 -87.98 -32.68 -44.15
CA ASP A 59 -88.07 -34.05 -44.67
C ASP A 59 -89.47 -34.63 -44.44
N PHE A 60 -90.05 -34.39 -43.25
CA PHE A 60 -91.41 -34.79 -42.93
C PHE A 60 -92.44 -34.12 -43.85
N ILE A 61 -92.37 -32.79 -44.02
CA ILE A 61 -93.26 -32.03 -44.91
C ILE A 61 -93.19 -32.57 -46.35
N THR A 62 -91.98 -32.86 -46.83
CA THR A 62 -91.76 -33.37 -48.20
C THR A 62 -92.29 -34.79 -48.39
N SER A 63 -92.34 -35.59 -47.32
CA SER A 63 -92.90 -36.96 -47.35
C SER A 63 -94.43 -37.01 -47.34
N CYS A 64 -95.09 -35.94 -46.90
CA CYS A 64 -96.56 -35.84 -46.85
C CYS A 64 -97.14 -35.37 -48.20
N LYS A 65 -98.23 -36.01 -48.65
CA LYS A 65 -98.91 -35.66 -49.92
C LYS A 65 -99.68 -34.33 -49.87
N SER A 66 -99.99 -33.82 -48.67
CA SER A 66 -100.65 -32.53 -48.46
C SER A 66 -100.20 -31.94 -47.12
N LEU A 67 -99.97 -30.62 -47.07
CA LEU A 67 -99.74 -29.88 -45.82
C LEU A 67 -101.06 -29.82 -45.04
N ASP A 68 -101.29 -30.83 -44.20
CA ASP A 68 -102.35 -30.81 -43.20
C ASP A 68 -101.81 -30.27 -41.86
N THR A 69 -102.50 -29.28 -41.29
CA THR A 69 -102.09 -28.61 -40.05
C THR A 69 -102.10 -29.56 -38.85
N ASP A 70 -103.01 -30.54 -38.82
CA ASP A 70 -103.12 -31.50 -37.73
C ASP A 70 -101.93 -32.48 -37.72
N SER A 71 -101.51 -32.92 -38.92
CA SER A 71 -100.32 -33.75 -39.10
C SER A 71 -99.02 -33.04 -38.70
N LEU A 72 -98.90 -31.73 -38.97
CA LEU A 72 -97.77 -30.91 -38.51
C LEU A 72 -97.78 -30.73 -37.00
N GLN A 73 -98.94 -30.47 -36.40
CA GLN A 73 -99.07 -30.33 -34.95
C GLN A 73 -98.66 -31.63 -34.25
N GLN A 74 -99.10 -32.78 -34.76
CA GLN A 74 -98.74 -34.08 -34.21
C GLN A 74 -97.23 -34.35 -34.28
N TYR A 75 -96.57 -33.97 -35.38
CA TYR A 75 -95.10 -34.09 -35.50
C TYR A 75 -94.36 -33.22 -34.47
N VAL A 76 -94.84 -32.00 -34.23
CA VAL A 76 -94.22 -31.11 -33.24
C VAL A 76 -94.39 -31.67 -31.82
N VAL A 77 -95.59 -32.14 -31.47
CA VAL A 77 -95.91 -32.67 -30.13
C VAL A 77 -95.19 -33.98 -29.82
N THR A 78 -94.96 -34.83 -30.82
CA THR A 78 -94.27 -36.12 -30.64
C THR A 78 -92.74 -36.03 -30.64
N HIS A 79 -92.16 -34.85 -30.90
CA HIS A 79 -90.72 -34.70 -30.99
C HIS A 79 -90.05 -34.49 -29.62
N ILE A 80 -88.76 -34.82 -29.55
CA ILE A 80 -87.95 -34.91 -28.32
C ILE A 80 -87.67 -33.55 -27.66
N ILE A 81 -87.84 -32.44 -28.37
CA ILE A 81 -87.51 -31.10 -27.85
C ILE A 81 -88.76 -30.51 -27.18
N PRO A 82 -88.85 -30.45 -25.84
CA PRO A 82 -90.00 -29.89 -25.15
C PRO A 82 -90.10 -28.39 -25.40
N ASP A 83 -91.32 -27.88 -25.43
CA ASP A 83 -91.66 -26.46 -25.59
C ASP A 83 -91.11 -25.80 -26.88
N ILE A 84 -90.73 -26.60 -27.89
CA ILE A 84 -90.30 -26.07 -29.17
C ILE A 84 -91.46 -25.40 -29.89
N ARG A 85 -91.24 -24.15 -30.28
CA ARG A 85 -92.13 -23.42 -31.18
C ARG A 85 -91.64 -23.61 -32.61
N VAL A 86 -92.53 -23.92 -33.52
CA VAL A 86 -92.24 -24.08 -34.94
C VAL A 86 -93.20 -23.22 -35.72
N THR A 87 -92.63 -22.36 -36.57
CA THR A 87 -93.37 -21.50 -37.50
C THR A 87 -92.89 -21.81 -38.92
N ILE A 88 -93.82 -22.06 -39.84
CA ILE A 88 -93.49 -22.18 -41.27
C ILE A 88 -93.90 -20.87 -41.97
N ILE A 89 -92.97 -20.33 -42.77
CA ILE A 89 -93.06 -18.98 -43.33
C ILE A 89 -92.76 -19.07 -44.84
N THR A 90 -93.49 -18.32 -45.66
CA THR A 90 -93.19 -18.20 -47.10
C THR A 90 -92.01 -17.27 -47.37
N THR A 91 -91.45 -17.30 -48.59
CA THR A 91 -90.39 -16.35 -49.01
C THR A 91 -90.81 -14.87 -48.92
N GLN A 92 -92.11 -14.56 -49.00
CA GLN A 92 -92.64 -13.20 -48.80
C GLN A 92 -92.82 -12.82 -47.32
N GLY A 93 -92.52 -13.73 -46.39
CA GLY A 93 -92.62 -13.53 -44.94
C GLY A 93 -94.01 -13.78 -44.36
N LYS A 94 -94.95 -14.37 -45.11
CA LYS A 94 -96.27 -14.73 -44.60
C LYS A 94 -96.18 -16.01 -43.78
N VAL A 95 -96.78 -16.04 -42.59
CA VAL A 95 -96.88 -17.25 -41.77
C VAL A 95 -97.96 -18.17 -42.33
N ILE A 96 -97.63 -19.43 -42.54
CA ILE A 96 -98.57 -20.46 -43.00
C ILE A 96 -98.91 -21.48 -41.92
N TYR A 97 -98.08 -21.59 -40.88
CA TYR A 97 -98.31 -22.48 -39.75
C TYR A 97 -97.52 -21.99 -38.52
N ASP A 98 -98.10 -22.10 -37.33
CA ASP A 98 -97.43 -21.95 -36.04
C ASP A 98 -98.09 -22.91 -35.03
N ASN A 99 -97.28 -23.68 -34.30
CA ASN A 99 -97.79 -24.70 -33.38
C ASN A 99 -98.33 -24.16 -32.04
N ILE A 100 -98.08 -22.88 -31.73
CA ILE A 100 -98.52 -22.23 -30.48
C ILE A 100 -99.71 -21.30 -30.75
N GLN A 101 -99.74 -20.60 -31.88
CA GLN A 101 -100.86 -19.75 -32.30
C GLN A 101 -101.47 -20.28 -33.61
N PRO A 102 -102.56 -21.07 -33.56
CA PRO A 102 -103.18 -21.66 -34.74
C PRO A 102 -103.76 -20.62 -35.71
N ASP A 103 -104.15 -19.45 -35.19
CA ASP A 103 -104.68 -18.36 -36.00
C ASP A 103 -103.54 -17.57 -36.67
N VAL A 104 -103.21 -17.96 -37.90
CA VAL A 104 -102.17 -17.34 -38.72
C VAL A 104 -102.44 -15.87 -39.07
N SER A 105 -103.68 -15.40 -38.96
CA SER A 105 -104.05 -14.00 -39.29
C SER A 105 -103.54 -12.98 -38.28
N LYS A 106 -103.21 -13.42 -37.05
CA LYS A 106 -102.66 -12.59 -35.98
C LYS A 106 -101.17 -12.29 -36.15
N PHE A 107 -100.51 -12.88 -37.14
CA PHE A 107 -99.09 -12.67 -37.39
C PHE A 107 -98.86 -11.51 -38.35
N GLU A 108 -98.02 -10.57 -37.94
CA GLU A 108 -97.39 -9.63 -38.86
C GLU A 108 -96.48 -10.36 -39.85
N ASN A 109 -96.07 -9.67 -40.91
CA ASN A 109 -95.13 -10.21 -41.87
C ASN A 109 -93.74 -10.45 -41.23
N HIS A 110 -93.20 -11.66 -41.36
CA HIS A 110 -91.92 -12.09 -40.77
C HIS A 110 -90.69 -11.78 -41.65
N ARG A 111 -90.84 -11.11 -42.80
CA ARG A 111 -89.72 -10.85 -43.74
C ARG A 111 -88.62 -9.94 -43.16
N THR A 112 -88.96 -9.04 -42.24
CA THR A 112 -88.01 -8.10 -41.63
C THR A 112 -87.26 -8.68 -40.43
N ARG A 113 -87.54 -9.94 -40.07
CA ARG A 113 -86.93 -10.57 -38.90
C ARG A 113 -85.50 -11.00 -39.24
N LYS A 114 -84.54 -10.69 -38.36
CA LYS A 114 -83.12 -10.95 -38.61
C LYS A 114 -82.85 -12.41 -38.97
N GLU A 115 -83.41 -13.36 -38.21
CA GLU A 115 -83.23 -14.78 -38.46
C GLU A 115 -83.77 -15.21 -39.84
N VAL A 116 -84.84 -14.58 -40.30
CA VAL A 116 -85.48 -14.83 -41.60
C VAL A 116 -84.70 -14.20 -42.75
N GLN A 117 -84.18 -12.97 -42.56
CA GLN A 117 -83.30 -12.30 -43.53
C GLN A 117 -82.00 -13.08 -43.71
N ASP A 118 -81.37 -13.48 -42.61
CA ASP A 118 -80.14 -14.27 -42.61
C ASP A 118 -80.39 -15.63 -43.28
N ALA A 119 -81.51 -16.29 -43.01
CA ALA A 119 -81.87 -17.54 -43.68
C ALA A 119 -82.07 -17.38 -45.20
N LEU A 120 -82.71 -16.29 -45.65
CA LEU A 120 -82.89 -16.01 -47.07
C LEU A 120 -81.58 -15.66 -47.78
N MET A 121 -80.63 -15.04 -47.08
CA MET A 121 -79.36 -14.59 -47.65
C MET A 121 -78.26 -15.68 -47.60
N TYR A 122 -78.16 -16.41 -46.48
CA TYR A 122 -77.08 -17.35 -46.20
C TYR A 122 -77.55 -18.82 -46.12
N GLY A 123 -78.85 -19.08 -46.30
CA GLY A 123 -79.46 -20.42 -46.19
C GLY A 123 -79.94 -20.77 -44.77
N SER A 124 -79.32 -20.20 -43.74
CA SER A 124 -79.77 -20.32 -42.34
C SER A 124 -79.44 -19.06 -41.53
N GLY A 125 -80.18 -18.83 -40.44
CA GLY A 125 -80.00 -17.68 -39.56
C GLY A 125 -80.54 -17.92 -38.16
N TYR A 126 -80.05 -17.17 -37.17
CA TYR A 126 -80.53 -17.24 -35.79
C TYR A 126 -80.50 -15.88 -35.08
N ASP A 127 -81.32 -15.73 -34.04
CA ASP A 127 -81.32 -14.56 -33.17
C ASP A 127 -81.62 -14.94 -31.72
N ILE A 128 -80.91 -14.34 -30.77
CA ILE A 128 -80.92 -14.72 -29.35
C ILE A 128 -81.81 -13.78 -28.52
N ASN A 129 -82.05 -12.55 -28.99
CA ASN A 129 -82.58 -11.47 -28.15
C ASN A 129 -83.86 -10.86 -28.73
N ARG A 130 -84.91 -11.66 -28.87
CA ARG A 130 -86.22 -11.13 -29.26
C ARG A 130 -87.36 -11.60 -28.37
N ILE A 131 -88.10 -10.62 -27.84
CA ILE A 131 -89.41 -10.81 -27.23
C ILE A 131 -90.43 -11.04 -28.36
N SER A 132 -91.18 -12.15 -28.29
CA SER A 132 -92.21 -12.46 -29.29
C SER A 132 -93.31 -11.39 -29.29
N ALA A 133 -93.49 -10.65 -30.38
CA ALA A 133 -94.58 -9.66 -30.46
C ALA A 133 -95.99 -10.28 -30.41
N SER A 134 -96.10 -11.58 -30.72
CA SER A 134 -97.38 -12.32 -30.81
C SER A 134 -97.80 -13.00 -29.49
N ILE A 135 -96.93 -13.00 -28.47
CA ILE A 135 -97.12 -13.68 -27.18
C ILE A 135 -96.47 -12.80 -26.12
N GLU A 136 -97.23 -12.26 -25.17
CA GLU A 136 -96.73 -11.30 -24.19
C GLU A 136 -95.51 -11.81 -23.39
N GLY A 137 -94.38 -11.11 -23.53
CA GLY A 137 -93.33 -11.03 -22.51
C GLY A 137 -92.26 -12.13 -22.46
N GLN A 138 -92.27 -13.14 -23.34
CA GLN A 138 -91.24 -14.19 -23.35
C GLN A 138 -90.17 -13.98 -24.43
N GLU A 139 -88.90 -14.03 -24.02
CA GLU A 139 -87.74 -14.09 -24.91
C GLU A 139 -87.60 -15.49 -25.50
N TYR A 140 -87.26 -15.59 -26.79
CA TYR A 140 -87.03 -16.86 -27.47
C TYR A 140 -85.68 -16.82 -28.19
N PHE A 141 -84.99 -17.96 -28.22
CA PHE A 141 -83.91 -18.20 -29.17
C PHE A 141 -84.52 -18.70 -30.48
N TYR A 142 -84.39 -17.95 -31.55
CA TYR A 142 -84.95 -18.27 -32.87
C TYR A 142 -83.89 -18.82 -33.81
N SER A 143 -84.24 -19.84 -34.59
CA SER A 143 -83.40 -20.42 -35.64
C SER A 143 -84.23 -20.72 -36.88
N ALA A 144 -83.82 -20.21 -38.04
CA ALA A 144 -84.54 -20.34 -39.30
C ALA A 144 -83.66 -20.96 -40.39
N HIS A 145 -84.25 -21.83 -41.21
CA HIS A 145 -83.61 -22.40 -42.40
C HIS A 145 -84.49 -22.18 -43.63
N TYR A 146 -83.87 -21.77 -44.73
CA TYR A 146 -84.56 -21.58 -46.01
C TYR A 146 -84.40 -22.81 -46.91
N TYR A 147 -85.51 -23.35 -47.40
CA TYR A 147 -85.56 -24.51 -48.29
C TYR A 147 -86.01 -24.06 -49.69
N PRO A 148 -85.08 -23.94 -50.67
CA PRO A 148 -85.38 -23.35 -51.98
C PRO A 148 -86.36 -24.15 -52.84
N SER A 149 -86.34 -25.48 -52.72
CA SER A 149 -87.16 -26.44 -53.48
C SER A 149 -88.66 -26.21 -53.33
N GLN A 150 -89.12 -25.82 -52.15
CA GLN A 150 -90.53 -25.54 -51.86
C GLN A 150 -90.80 -24.06 -51.54
N GLN A 151 -89.79 -23.19 -51.67
CA GLN A 151 -89.86 -21.76 -51.33
C GLN A 151 -90.43 -21.49 -49.92
N LEU A 152 -89.98 -22.27 -48.94
CA LEU A 152 -90.45 -22.18 -47.56
C LEU A 152 -89.28 -22.01 -46.59
N ILE A 153 -89.59 -21.40 -45.46
CA ILE A 153 -88.68 -21.20 -44.34
C ILE A 153 -89.29 -21.91 -43.15
N ILE A 154 -88.53 -22.83 -42.55
CA ILE A 154 -88.90 -23.43 -41.27
C ILE A 154 -88.12 -22.70 -40.20
N ARG A 155 -88.85 -22.12 -39.26
CA ARG A 155 -88.28 -21.45 -38.11
C ARG A 155 -88.68 -22.20 -36.85
N SER A 156 -87.70 -22.66 -36.10
CA SER A 156 -87.89 -23.19 -34.75
C SER A 156 -87.43 -22.16 -33.72
N ALA A 157 -88.03 -22.22 -32.54
CA ALA A 157 -87.66 -21.37 -31.43
C ALA A 157 -87.85 -22.07 -30.09
N LEU A 158 -87.00 -21.75 -29.13
CA LEU A 158 -87.11 -22.24 -27.75
C LEU A 158 -87.28 -21.06 -26.79
N PRO A 159 -88.20 -21.16 -25.81
CA PRO A 159 -88.37 -20.11 -24.81
C PRO A 159 -87.08 -19.99 -24.00
N TYR A 160 -86.60 -18.76 -23.82
CA TYR A 160 -85.45 -18.42 -22.98
C TYR A 160 -85.86 -18.49 -21.50
N ASN A 161 -86.23 -19.70 -21.05
CA ASN A 161 -86.65 -19.96 -19.68
C ASN A 161 -85.45 -20.07 -18.73
N VAL A 162 -85.72 -20.10 -17.42
CA VAL A 162 -84.67 -20.17 -16.38
C VAL A 162 -83.77 -21.41 -16.56
N SER A 163 -84.30 -22.52 -17.07
CA SER A 163 -83.52 -23.72 -17.42
C SER A 163 -82.60 -23.53 -18.63
N LEU A 164 -83.10 -22.96 -19.74
CA LEU A 164 -82.30 -22.71 -20.95
C LEU A 164 -81.23 -21.65 -20.67
N SER A 165 -81.56 -20.61 -19.88
CA SER A 165 -80.58 -19.62 -19.44
C SER A 165 -79.48 -20.22 -18.57
N LYS A 166 -79.78 -21.21 -17.72
CA LYS A 166 -78.76 -21.96 -16.95
C LYS A 166 -77.90 -22.83 -17.86
N HIS A 167 -78.46 -23.45 -18.89
CA HIS A 167 -77.70 -24.25 -19.84
C HIS A 167 -76.82 -23.38 -20.77
N LEU A 168 -77.29 -22.19 -21.15
CA LEU A 168 -76.58 -21.21 -21.98
C LEU A 168 -75.58 -20.33 -21.21
N LYS A 169 -75.62 -20.31 -19.87
CA LYS A 169 -74.54 -19.70 -19.07
C LYS A 169 -73.25 -20.45 -19.31
N ALA A 170 -72.16 -19.72 -19.57
CA ALA A 170 -70.83 -20.30 -19.66
C ALA A 170 -70.55 -21.14 -18.41
N ASP A 171 -69.97 -22.34 -18.58
CA ASP A 171 -69.66 -23.20 -17.43
C ASP A 171 -68.69 -22.47 -16.50
N SER A 172 -68.91 -22.53 -15.19
CA SER A 172 -68.05 -21.87 -14.21
C SER A 172 -66.75 -22.64 -13.93
N GLU A 173 -66.62 -23.89 -14.39
CA GLU A 173 -65.44 -24.72 -14.12
C GLU A 173 -64.13 -24.08 -14.66
N PHE A 174 -64.16 -23.43 -15.83
CA PHE A 174 -62.96 -22.77 -16.37
C PHE A 174 -62.49 -21.59 -15.51
N VAL A 175 -63.41 -20.94 -14.78
CA VAL A 175 -63.09 -19.80 -13.90
C VAL A 175 -62.28 -20.32 -12.71
N TRP A 176 -62.72 -21.40 -12.07
CA TRP A 176 -62.01 -22.02 -10.95
C TRP A 176 -60.64 -22.58 -11.37
N PHE A 177 -60.56 -23.19 -12.55
CA PHE A 177 -59.29 -23.64 -13.13
C PHE A 177 -58.32 -22.47 -13.33
N THR A 178 -58.80 -21.37 -13.94
CA THR A 178 -57.99 -20.18 -14.21
C THR A 178 -57.53 -19.49 -12.92
N LEU A 179 -58.40 -19.40 -11.90
CA LEU A 179 -58.05 -18.85 -10.59
C LEU A 179 -56.98 -19.69 -9.88
N THR A 180 -57.08 -21.01 -9.94
CA THR A 180 -56.13 -21.93 -9.32
C THR A 180 -54.73 -21.79 -9.93
N ILE A 181 -54.65 -21.79 -11.27
CA ILE A 181 -53.37 -21.57 -11.98
C ILE A 181 -52.82 -20.18 -11.69
N SER A 182 -53.68 -19.16 -11.70
CA SER A 182 -53.27 -17.78 -11.39
C SER A 182 -52.66 -17.67 -10.00
N LEU A 183 -53.28 -18.29 -8.99
CA LEU A 183 -52.76 -18.32 -7.62
C LEU A 183 -51.40 -19.03 -7.54
N MET A 184 -51.24 -20.17 -8.21
CA MET A 184 -49.97 -20.90 -8.27
C MET A 184 -48.86 -20.03 -8.89
N LEU A 185 -49.15 -19.34 -9.99
CA LEU A 185 -48.21 -18.43 -10.65
C LEU A 185 -47.87 -17.21 -9.78
N VAL A 186 -48.84 -16.63 -9.06
CA VAL A 186 -48.60 -15.55 -8.09
C VAL A 186 -47.59 -15.99 -7.04
N ILE A 187 -47.76 -17.19 -6.47
CA ILE A 187 -46.86 -17.75 -5.44
C ILE A 187 -45.46 -17.98 -6.03
N LEU A 188 -45.38 -18.55 -7.23
CA LEU A 188 -44.11 -18.78 -7.93
C LEU A 188 -43.36 -17.48 -8.18
N PHE A 189 -44.04 -16.47 -8.75
CA PHE A 189 -43.47 -15.14 -8.98
C PHE A 189 -43.04 -14.47 -7.69
N TYR A 190 -43.84 -14.57 -6.62
CA TYR A 190 -43.47 -14.02 -5.32
C TYR A 190 -42.16 -14.63 -4.80
N ARG A 191 -42.02 -15.97 -4.86
CA ARG A 191 -40.79 -16.64 -4.42
C ARG A 191 -39.58 -16.23 -5.26
N TYR A 192 -39.74 -16.17 -6.59
CA TYR A 192 -38.67 -15.79 -7.51
C TYR A 192 -38.23 -14.34 -7.30
N THR A 193 -39.17 -13.39 -7.28
CA THR A 193 -38.87 -11.97 -7.11
C THR A 193 -38.30 -11.67 -5.72
N ARG A 194 -38.77 -12.36 -4.67
CA ARG A 194 -38.18 -12.25 -3.33
C ARG A 194 -36.72 -12.72 -3.32
N LYS A 195 -36.43 -13.89 -3.93
CA LYS A 195 -35.07 -14.43 -4.02
C LYS A 195 -34.12 -13.47 -4.74
N LEU A 196 -34.54 -12.96 -5.91
CA LEU A 196 -33.75 -12.02 -6.72
C LEU A 196 -33.47 -10.71 -5.96
N GLY A 197 -34.50 -10.12 -5.35
CA GLY A 197 -34.33 -8.84 -4.68
C GLY A 197 -33.50 -8.92 -3.40
N MET A 198 -33.52 -10.04 -2.66
CA MET A 198 -32.61 -10.24 -1.52
C MET A 198 -31.14 -10.20 -1.97
N SER A 199 -30.79 -10.85 -3.08
CA SER A 199 -29.43 -10.84 -3.63
C SER A 199 -28.97 -9.43 -4.01
N ILE A 200 -29.83 -8.66 -4.67
CA ILE A 200 -29.53 -7.28 -5.08
C ILE A 200 -29.35 -6.38 -3.85
N THR A 201 -30.21 -6.50 -2.84
CA THR A 201 -30.09 -5.71 -1.61
C THR A 201 -28.78 -6.02 -0.86
N ARG A 202 -28.35 -7.29 -0.80
CA ARG A 202 -27.06 -7.65 -0.21
C ARG A 202 -25.89 -7.05 -0.96
N LEU A 203 -25.90 -7.10 -2.29
CA LEU A 203 -24.85 -6.49 -3.11
C LEU A 203 -24.81 -4.96 -2.93
N GLN A 204 -25.97 -4.31 -2.83
CA GLN A 204 -26.06 -2.88 -2.54
C GLN A 204 -25.49 -2.54 -1.16
N GLN A 205 -25.80 -3.35 -0.14
CA GLN A 205 -25.26 -3.18 1.21
C GLN A 205 -23.74 -3.38 1.23
N PHE A 206 -23.23 -4.38 0.52
CA PHE A 206 -21.80 -4.58 0.33
C PHE A 206 -21.14 -3.34 -0.28
N ALA A 207 -21.69 -2.82 -1.38
CA ALA A 207 -21.15 -1.62 -2.04
C ALA A 207 -21.14 -0.39 -1.12
N LEU A 208 -22.21 -0.17 -0.35
CA LEU A 208 -22.29 0.95 0.62
C LEU A 208 -21.29 0.82 1.78
N ARG A 209 -21.06 -0.41 2.29
CA ARG A 209 -20.07 -0.65 3.34
C ARG A 209 -18.63 -0.52 2.80
N ALA A 210 -18.41 -1.02 1.60
CA ALA A 210 -17.12 -0.93 0.89
C ALA A 210 -16.70 0.53 0.65
N ASP A 211 -17.64 1.41 0.28
CA ASP A 211 -17.43 2.86 0.11
C ASP A 211 -17.03 3.56 1.42
N ARG A 212 -17.54 3.05 2.55
CA ARG A 212 -17.25 3.57 3.90
C ARG A 212 -16.01 2.98 4.56
N ASN A 213 -15.27 2.08 3.89
CA ASN A 213 -14.16 1.31 4.45
C ASN A 213 -14.52 0.55 5.76
N GLU A 214 -15.76 0.09 5.91
CA GLU A 214 -16.15 -0.73 7.06
C GLU A 214 -15.63 -2.18 6.90
N PRO A 215 -15.25 -2.88 7.98
CA PRO A 215 -14.85 -4.28 7.90
C PRO A 215 -16.02 -5.14 7.40
N ILE A 216 -15.81 -5.86 6.30
CA ILE A 216 -16.83 -6.68 5.66
C ILE A 216 -16.58 -8.15 6.00
N ASP A 217 -17.49 -8.75 6.75
CA ASP A 217 -17.52 -10.20 6.97
C ASP A 217 -17.98 -10.91 5.69
N ILE A 218 -17.09 -11.71 5.10
CA ILE A 218 -17.27 -12.38 3.81
C ILE A 218 -17.97 -13.75 3.98
N SER A 219 -18.32 -14.13 5.21
CA SER A 219 -18.96 -15.42 5.51
C SER A 219 -20.41 -15.53 5.02
N GLU A 220 -21.04 -14.44 4.57
CA GLU A 220 -22.40 -14.49 4.04
C GLU A 220 -22.45 -15.14 2.65
N SER A 221 -23.00 -16.36 2.57
CA SER A 221 -23.12 -17.08 1.30
C SER A 221 -24.11 -16.38 0.36
N PHE A 222 -23.62 -15.96 -0.81
CA PHE A 222 -24.47 -15.56 -1.93
C PHE A 222 -25.10 -16.81 -2.58
N PRO A 223 -26.32 -16.70 -3.15
CA PRO A 223 -26.96 -17.83 -3.81
C PRO A 223 -26.11 -18.38 -4.97
N LYS A 224 -26.14 -19.70 -5.19
CA LYS A 224 -25.44 -20.38 -6.29
C LYS A 224 -26.15 -20.16 -7.63
N ASN A 225 -26.14 -18.94 -8.14
CA ASN A 225 -26.64 -18.54 -9.46
C ASN A 225 -25.72 -17.48 -10.08
N GLU A 226 -25.98 -17.06 -11.32
CA GLU A 226 -25.15 -16.11 -12.06
C GLU A 226 -24.94 -14.80 -11.28
N LEU A 227 -25.99 -14.33 -10.58
CA LEU A 227 -25.91 -13.14 -9.73
C LEU A 227 -24.99 -13.35 -8.51
N GLY A 228 -24.95 -14.55 -7.95
CA GLY A 228 -24.02 -14.90 -6.88
C GLY A 228 -22.58 -15.00 -7.35
N GLU A 229 -22.32 -15.55 -8.55
CA GLU A 229 -20.98 -15.57 -9.16
C GLU A 229 -20.47 -14.15 -9.40
N ILE A 230 -21.31 -13.27 -9.96
CA ILE A 230 -20.99 -11.84 -10.13
C ILE A 230 -20.67 -11.19 -8.78
N SER A 231 -21.48 -11.46 -7.76
CA SER A 231 -21.27 -10.92 -6.41
C SER A 231 -19.92 -11.38 -5.83
N GLN A 232 -19.57 -12.66 -5.98
CA GLN A 232 -18.28 -13.20 -5.57
C GLN A 232 -17.10 -12.57 -6.34
N HIS A 233 -17.25 -12.33 -7.64
CA HIS A 233 -16.23 -11.65 -8.45
C HIS A 233 -16.01 -10.21 -7.98
N ILE A 234 -17.09 -9.46 -7.72
CA ILE A 234 -17.01 -8.09 -7.19
C ILE A 234 -16.28 -8.09 -5.83
N ILE A 235 -16.62 -9.03 -4.94
CA ILE A 235 -15.94 -9.16 -3.64
C ILE A 235 -14.46 -9.47 -3.81
N LYS A 236 -14.09 -10.40 -4.70
CA LYS A 236 -12.67 -10.71 -4.99
C LYS A 236 -11.90 -9.51 -5.52
N ILE A 237 -12.52 -8.71 -6.40
CA ILE A 237 -11.91 -7.47 -6.92
C ILE A 237 -11.68 -6.47 -5.78
N TYR A 238 -12.69 -6.24 -4.94
CA TYR A 238 -12.56 -5.37 -3.77
C TYR A 238 -11.45 -5.83 -2.82
N GLN A 239 -11.37 -7.12 -2.52
CA GLN A 239 -10.30 -7.69 -1.68
C GLN A 239 -8.91 -7.47 -2.28
N ARG A 240 -8.74 -7.69 -3.59
CA ARG A 240 -7.46 -7.45 -4.27
C ARG A 240 -7.07 -5.97 -4.21
N LEU A 241 -8.04 -5.08 -4.45
CA LEU A 241 -7.82 -3.64 -4.36
C LEU A 241 -7.44 -3.20 -2.94
N HIS A 242 -8.13 -3.72 -1.92
CA HIS A 242 -7.84 -3.41 -0.53
C HIS A 242 -6.45 -3.89 -0.12
N ARG A 243 -6.09 -5.14 -0.44
CA ARG A 243 -4.73 -5.66 -0.18
C ARG A 243 -3.65 -4.88 -0.91
N ALA A 244 -3.88 -4.49 -2.17
CA ALA A 244 -2.94 -3.67 -2.92
C ALA A 244 -2.76 -2.29 -2.28
N LYS A 245 -3.84 -1.67 -1.81
CA LYS A 245 -3.80 -0.40 -1.08
C LYS A 245 -3.04 -0.52 0.25
N GLU A 246 -3.30 -1.57 1.03
CA GLU A 246 -2.58 -1.82 2.30
C GLU A 246 -1.09 -2.07 2.05
N ALA A 247 -0.75 -2.90 1.06
CA ALA A 247 0.65 -3.16 0.69
C ALA A 247 1.38 -1.86 0.29
N LEU A 248 0.74 -1.01 -0.54
CA LEU A 248 1.27 0.30 -0.92
C LEU A 248 1.44 1.23 0.28
N TYR A 249 0.49 1.21 1.23
CA TYR A 249 0.59 2.00 2.45
C TYR A 249 1.79 1.56 3.30
N ILE A 250 1.96 0.25 3.50
CA ILE A 250 3.11 -0.32 4.24
C ILE A 250 4.44 0.02 3.54
N GLU A 251 4.50 -0.11 2.21
CA GLU A 251 5.69 0.23 1.43
C GLU A 251 6.04 1.72 1.55
N ARG A 252 5.03 2.61 1.51
CA ARG A 252 5.20 4.04 1.73
C ARG A 252 5.73 4.36 3.14
N GLU A 253 5.14 3.77 4.19
CA GLU A 253 5.62 3.96 5.57
C GLU A 253 7.05 3.45 5.76
N LYS A 254 7.41 2.33 5.11
CA LYS A 254 8.78 1.81 5.14
C LYS A 254 9.79 2.78 4.49
N LEU A 255 9.43 3.39 3.35
CA LEU A 255 10.26 4.41 2.71
C LEU A 255 10.44 5.64 3.61
N ILE A 256 9.36 6.15 4.23
CA ILE A 256 9.43 7.29 5.16
C ILE A 256 10.32 6.93 6.37
N SER A 257 10.15 5.74 6.95
CA SER A 257 10.96 5.28 8.07
C SER A 257 12.45 5.18 7.69
N HIS A 258 12.79 4.63 6.52
CA HIS A 258 14.17 4.59 6.04
C HIS A 258 14.77 6.00 5.91
N LEU A 259 14.00 6.95 5.37
CA LEU A 259 14.42 8.35 5.24
C LEU A 259 14.61 9.04 6.59
N GLN A 260 13.84 8.68 7.60
CA GLN A 260 14.02 9.18 8.97
C GLN A 260 15.23 8.56 9.68
N THR A 261 15.59 7.32 9.35
CA THR A 261 16.78 6.66 9.91
C THR A 261 18.07 6.97 9.17
N SER A 262 17.99 7.64 8.00
CA SER A 262 19.18 8.09 7.28
C SER A 262 20.01 9.03 8.15
N HIS A 263 21.33 8.99 8.03
CA HIS A 263 22.24 9.93 8.68
C HIS A 263 22.36 11.27 7.93
N GLU A 264 21.64 11.39 6.81
CA GLU A 264 21.62 12.58 5.95
C GLU A 264 20.31 13.36 6.15
N GLY A 265 20.41 14.69 6.08
CA GLY A 265 19.25 15.57 6.02
C GLY A 265 18.69 15.57 4.61
N LEU A 266 17.46 15.07 4.43
CA LEU A 266 16.80 15.00 3.13
C LEU A 266 15.57 15.92 3.04
N GLY A 267 15.48 16.72 1.97
CA GLY A 267 14.31 17.50 1.61
C GLY A 267 13.95 17.31 0.14
N VAL A 268 12.73 16.85 -0.14
CA VAL A 268 12.17 16.70 -1.48
C VAL A 268 11.11 17.77 -1.69
N PHE A 269 11.20 18.49 -2.80
CA PHE A 269 10.38 19.65 -3.10
C PHE A 269 9.75 19.56 -4.49
N THR A 270 8.58 20.17 -4.66
CA THR A 270 7.96 20.35 -5.98
C THR A 270 8.77 21.34 -6.81
N ARG A 271 8.46 21.42 -8.11
CA ARG A 271 9.02 22.45 -9.01
C ARG A 271 8.82 23.87 -8.47
N GLU A 272 7.70 24.13 -7.81
CA GLU A 272 7.35 25.41 -7.17
C GLU A 272 8.00 25.59 -5.79
N ARG A 273 8.97 24.74 -5.44
CA ARG A 273 9.73 24.77 -4.18
C ARG A 273 8.88 24.51 -2.92
N LYS A 274 7.75 23.84 -3.08
CA LYS A 274 6.91 23.42 -1.95
C LYS A 274 7.40 22.09 -1.41
N GLU A 275 7.37 21.92 -0.10
CA GLU A 275 7.74 20.67 0.55
C GLU A 275 6.84 19.51 0.11
N ILE A 276 7.46 18.41 -0.34
CA ILE A 276 6.81 17.09 -0.53
C ILE A 276 7.11 16.21 0.68
N LEU A 277 8.39 16.16 1.07
CA LEU A 277 8.86 15.35 2.18
C LEU A 277 10.17 15.91 2.73
N VAL A 278 10.26 16.11 4.05
CA VAL A 278 11.47 16.54 4.73
C VAL A 278 11.67 15.68 5.98
N ASN A 279 12.90 15.23 6.23
CA ASN A 279 13.24 14.58 7.49
C ASN A 279 13.77 15.59 8.53
N ASN A 280 13.77 15.19 9.81
CA ASN A 280 14.18 16.09 10.90
C ASN A 280 15.64 16.59 10.76
N LEU A 281 16.53 15.76 10.22
CA LEU A 281 17.94 16.12 10.06
C LEU A 281 18.13 17.25 9.04
N PHE A 282 17.33 17.28 7.98
CA PHE A 282 17.39 18.37 7.00
C PHE A 282 17.15 19.72 7.65
N THR A 283 16.10 19.84 8.46
CA THR A 283 15.78 21.08 9.17
C THR A 283 16.87 21.45 10.18
N GLN A 284 17.44 20.46 10.89
CA GLN A 284 18.53 20.69 11.84
C GLN A 284 19.80 21.21 11.15
N TYR A 285 20.21 20.59 10.06
CA TYR A 285 21.39 21.02 9.32
C TYR A 285 21.16 22.35 8.60
N ALA A 286 20.00 22.55 7.99
CA ALA A 286 19.63 23.83 7.38
C ALA A 286 19.63 24.97 8.42
N ASN A 287 19.12 24.74 9.64
CA ASN A 287 19.23 25.70 10.75
C ASN A 287 20.67 25.96 11.21
N THR A 288 21.55 24.96 11.12
CA THR A 288 22.97 25.12 11.49
C THR A 288 23.75 25.92 10.45
N ILE A 289 23.36 25.79 9.18
CA ILE A 289 23.92 26.54 8.06
C ILE A 289 23.38 27.98 8.03
N SER A 290 22.10 28.18 8.36
CA SER A 290 21.45 29.48 8.42
C SER A 290 21.91 30.33 9.60
N ASP A 291 21.88 31.66 9.45
CA ASP A 291 22.11 32.62 10.54
C ASP A 291 20.88 32.81 11.44
N HIS A 292 19.75 32.18 11.11
CA HIS A 292 18.47 32.26 11.83
C HIS A 292 17.71 30.94 11.75
N ASN A 293 16.90 30.65 12.76
CA ASN A 293 16.05 29.47 12.77
C ASN A 293 14.94 29.61 11.72
N LEU A 294 14.84 28.62 10.85
CA LEU A 294 13.84 28.48 9.81
C LEU A 294 12.47 28.27 10.46
N THR A 295 11.48 29.08 10.08
CA THR A 295 10.07 28.87 10.50
C THR A 295 9.31 27.97 9.54
N SER A 296 9.69 27.93 8.27
CA SER A 296 9.25 26.95 7.29
C SER A 296 10.42 26.35 6.50
N THR A 297 10.25 25.14 5.99
CA THR A 297 11.31 24.48 5.21
C THR A 297 11.62 25.23 3.91
N GLU A 298 10.66 25.97 3.35
CA GLU A 298 10.90 26.74 2.12
C GLU A 298 11.86 27.93 2.33
N GLU A 299 12.11 28.35 3.57
CA GLU A 299 13.10 29.40 3.85
C GLU A 299 14.54 28.94 3.55
N VAL A 300 14.78 27.63 3.35
CA VAL A 300 16.09 27.08 2.98
C VAL A 300 16.65 27.71 1.70
N PHE A 301 15.77 28.16 0.80
CA PHE A 301 16.15 28.82 -0.46
C PHE A 301 16.64 30.26 -0.29
N ASN A 302 16.46 30.84 0.90
CA ASN A 302 16.93 32.18 1.25
C ASN A 302 18.29 32.17 1.96
N ILE A 303 18.81 30.98 2.30
CA ILE A 303 20.12 30.83 2.94
C ILE A 303 21.19 31.22 1.92
N ALA A 304 22.06 32.17 2.28
CA ALA A 304 23.08 32.72 1.40
C ALA A 304 24.05 31.63 0.91
N GLU A 305 24.43 30.71 1.80
CA GLU A 305 25.30 29.56 1.53
C GLU A 305 24.68 28.57 0.51
N LEU A 306 23.35 28.53 0.39
CA LEU A 306 22.62 27.63 -0.50
C LEU A 306 22.12 28.31 -1.79
N HIS A 307 22.42 29.59 -1.99
CA HIS A 307 22.08 30.30 -3.25
C HIS A 307 22.53 29.58 -4.54
N PRO A 308 23.68 28.88 -4.59
CA PRO A 308 24.06 28.08 -5.76
C PRO A 308 23.02 27.02 -6.16
N ILE A 309 22.28 26.46 -5.19
CA ILE A 309 21.16 25.54 -5.46
C ILE A 309 20.04 26.29 -6.18
N THR A 310 19.64 27.45 -5.65
CA THR A 310 18.60 28.29 -6.24
C THR A 310 18.95 28.69 -7.68
N ASP A 311 20.22 29.05 -7.94
CA ASP A 311 20.71 29.36 -9.28
C ASP A 311 20.69 28.14 -10.20
N PHE A 312 21.07 26.97 -9.70
CA PHE A 312 21.05 25.73 -10.45
C PHE A 312 19.63 25.29 -10.83
N LEU A 313 18.67 25.42 -9.90
CA LEU A 313 17.25 25.17 -10.16
C LEU A 313 16.72 26.13 -11.24
N ASN A 314 17.00 27.43 -11.11
CA ASN A 314 16.57 28.45 -12.07
C ASN A 314 17.14 28.23 -13.48
N ARG A 315 18.41 27.86 -13.59
CA ARG A 315 19.07 27.57 -14.88
C ARG A 315 18.49 26.36 -15.59
N ASN A 316 17.89 25.44 -14.84
CA ASN A 316 17.36 24.19 -15.35
C ASN A 316 15.83 24.16 -15.46
N ASP A 317 15.17 25.24 -15.09
CA ASP A 317 13.74 25.42 -15.25
C ASP A 317 13.39 25.50 -16.75
N GLY A 318 12.58 24.56 -17.23
CA GLY A 318 12.16 24.48 -18.65
C GLY A 318 13.14 23.82 -19.63
N ASN A 319 14.26 23.22 -19.17
CA ASN A 319 15.23 22.56 -20.05
C ASN A 319 15.07 21.02 -20.06
N PHE A 320 14.62 20.46 -21.19
CA PHE A 320 14.18 19.05 -21.38
C PHE A 320 15.31 18.05 -21.72
N SER A 321 16.48 18.14 -21.10
CA SER A 321 17.52 17.12 -21.29
C SER A 321 17.19 15.85 -20.49
N LYS A 322 17.50 14.67 -21.06
CA LYS A 322 17.34 13.35 -20.42
C LYS A 322 18.45 13.01 -19.42
N GLU A 323 19.42 13.90 -19.23
CA GLU A 323 20.55 13.67 -18.32
C GLU A 323 20.16 14.03 -16.89
N GLU A 324 20.64 13.23 -15.93
CA GLU A 324 20.50 13.53 -14.50
C GLU A 324 21.25 14.83 -14.19
N LYS A 325 20.51 15.82 -13.70
CA LYS A 325 21.05 17.12 -13.32
C LYS A 325 21.37 17.09 -11.85
N LYS A 326 22.66 17.09 -11.53
CA LYS A 326 23.18 17.10 -10.16
C LYS A 326 24.09 18.31 -9.92
N LEU A 327 23.95 18.92 -8.75
CA LEU A 327 24.88 19.91 -8.19
C LEU A 327 25.39 19.38 -6.84
N SER A 328 26.69 19.48 -6.61
CA SER A 328 27.29 19.25 -5.29
C SER A 328 28.00 20.53 -4.82
N LEU A 329 27.83 20.87 -3.55
CA LEU A 329 28.45 22.03 -2.91
C LEU A 329 28.98 21.67 -1.52
N HIS A 330 29.99 22.43 -1.09
CA HIS A 330 30.62 22.29 0.21
C HIS A 330 30.44 23.59 0.99
N VAL A 331 29.95 23.49 2.23
CA VAL A 331 29.60 24.65 3.06
C VAL A 331 30.22 24.49 4.45
N ASP A 332 31.05 25.47 4.83
CA ASP A 332 31.62 25.57 6.17
C ASP A 332 30.89 26.65 6.97
N LYS A 333 30.22 26.26 8.06
CA LYS A 333 29.48 27.19 8.94
C LYS A 333 29.51 26.73 10.39
N ASN A 334 29.64 27.68 11.32
CA ASN A 334 29.58 27.42 12.77
C ASN A 334 30.56 26.31 13.26
N GLY A 335 31.71 26.17 12.60
CA GLY A 335 32.71 25.15 12.92
C GLY A 335 32.37 23.74 12.44
N ARG A 336 31.36 23.60 11.59
CA ARG A 336 30.98 22.36 10.91
C ARG A 336 31.13 22.49 9.40
N SER A 337 31.38 21.36 8.75
CA SER A 337 31.50 21.23 7.30
C SER A 337 30.37 20.35 6.78
N PHE A 338 29.63 20.85 5.80
CA PHE A 338 28.50 20.16 5.19
C PHE A 338 28.76 19.89 3.71
N SER A 339 28.43 18.69 3.26
CA SER A 339 28.27 18.38 1.84
C SER A 339 26.79 18.46 1.50
N VAL A 340 26.43 19.32 0.56
CA VAL A 340 25.05 19.46 0.12
C VAL A 340 24.96 19.07 -1.35
N GLU A 341 23.98 18.24 -1.69
CA GLU A 341 23.72 17.84 -3.06
C GLU A 341 22.30 18.20 -3.45
N CYS A 342 22.11 18.59 -4.71
CA CYS A 342 20.79 18.82 -5.27
C CYS A 342 20.64 18.04 -6.58
N ILE A 343 19.56 17.25 -6.67
CA ILE A 343 19.24 16.41 -7.82
C ILE A 343 17.85 16.80 -8.33
N ILE A 344 17.71 17.04 -9.63
CA ILE A 344 16.42 17.35 -10.27
C ILE A 344 15.88 16.08 -10.94
N PHE A 345 14.65 15.70 -10.60
CA PHE A 345 13.95 14.55 -11.17
C PHE A 345 13.25 14.89 -12.49
N GLN A 346 12.76 13.85 -13.18
CA GLN A 346 12.12 13.98 -14.50
C GLN A 346 10.81 14.78 -14.49
N ASP A 347 10.09 14.79 -13.37
CA ASP A 347 8.87 15.58 -13.17
C ASP A 347 9.15 17.01 -12.69
N HIS A 348 10.43 17.44 -12.71
CA HIS A 348 10.93 18.71 -12.20
C HIS A 348 10.76 18.93 -10.69
N SER A 349 10.34 17.90 -9.94
CA SER A 349 10.62 17.88 -8.50
C SER A 349 12.13 17.74 -8.28
N PHE A 350 12.61 18.12 -7.11
CA PHE A 350 14.02 18.04 -6.80
C PHE A 350 14.26 17.64 -5.35
N GLU A 351 15.40 17.01 -5.12
CA GLU A 351 15.90 16.60 -3.82
C GLU A 351 17.08 17.49 -3.44
N ILE A 352 17.15 17.84 -2.16
CA ILE A 352 18.32 18.43 -1.52
C ILE A 352 18.72 17.50 -0.38
N SER A 353 19.95 17.00 -0.43
CA SER A 353 20.55 16.23 0.66
C SER A 353 21.64 17.07 1.33
N ILE A 354 21.70 17.05 2.66
CA ILE A 354 22.70 17.74 3.48
C ILE A 354 23.35 16.70 4.39
N ASN A 355 24.66 16.52 4.27
CA ASN A 355 25.44 15.59 5.07
C ASN A 355 26.49 16.35 5.90
N ASP A 356 26.57 16.08 7.20
CA ASP A 356 27.59 16.64 8.10
C ASP A 356 28.87 15.82 7.96
N ILE A 357 29.86 16.38 7.25
CA ILE A 357 31.14 15.74 6.93
C ILE A 357 32.28 16.29 7.80
N SER A 358 31.94 16.92 8.93
CA SER A 358 32.91 17.59 9.81
C SER A 358 33.97 16.63 10.34
N GLN A 359 33.58 15.40 10.69
CA GLN A 359 34.52 14.42 11.24
C GLN A 359 35.49 13.91 10.17
N GLU A 360 34.97 13.62 8.98
CA GLU A 360 35.73 13.18 7.82
C GLU A 360 36.73 14.25 7.39
N GLU A 361 36.31 15.51 7.31
CA GLU A 361 37.19 16.65 7.00
C GLU A 361 38.26 16.84 8.08
N GLN A 362 37.90 16.75 9.36
CA GLN A 362 38.86 16.87 10.44
C GLN A 362 39.89 15.73 10.41
N GLN A 363 39.46 14.49 10.16
CA GLN A 363 40.36 13.35 10.00
C GLN A 363 41.26 13.50 8.78
N ALA A 364 40.71 13.92 7.63
CA ALA A 364 41.46 14.18 6.41
C ALA A 364 42.52 15.27 6.63
N ARG A 365 42.16 16.35 7.33
CA ARG A 365 43.07 17.44 7.70
C ARG A 365 44.19 16.97 8.63
N LEU A 366 43.87 16.22 9.68
CA LEU A 366 44.86 15.65 10.61
C LEU A 366 45.81 14.69 9.88
N LYS A 367 45.28 13.84 9.00
CA LYS A 367 46.09 12.92 8.16
C LYS A 367 47.02 13.69 7.23
N ARG A 368 46.54 14.77 6.60
CA ARG A 368 47.37 15.63 5.73
C ARG A 368 48.48 16.32 6.52
N GLN A 369 48.18 16.86 7.70
CA GLN A 369 49.19 17.46 8.59
C GLN A 369 50.22 16.43 9.05
N LEU A 370 49.79 15.21 9.39
CA LEU A 370 50.68 14.11 9.76
C LEU A 370 51.66 13.80 8.62
N THR A 371 51.17 13.59 7.41
CA THR A 371 52.01 13.29 6.24
C THR A 371 53.00 14.41 5.94
N GLN A 372 52.58 15.68 6.05
CA GLN A 372 53.46 16.83 5.89
C GLN A 372 54.55 16.88 6.96
N ASN A 373 54.21 16.65 8.23
CA ASN A 373 55.17 16.64 9.33
C ASN A 373 56.17 15.49 9.20
N ILE A 374 55.71 14.29 8.82
CA ILE A 374 56.58 13.14 8.52
C ILE A 374 57.59 13.51 7.42
N ALA A 375 57.12 14.08 6.30
CA ALA A 375 57.99 14.47 5.21
C ALA A 375 59.07 15.49 5.67
N HIS A 376 58.70 16.48 6.47
CA HIS A 376 59.64 17.48 7.00
C HIS A 376 60.68 16.88 7.96
N GLU A 377 60.26 16.01 8.89
CA GLU A 377 61.16 15.39 9.86
C GLU A 377 62.06 14.30 9.25
N LEU A 378 61.66 13.68 8.13
CA LEU A 378 62.52 12.78 7.35
C LEU A 378 63.53 13.54 6.49
N LYS A 379 63.12 14.66 5.85
CA LYS A 379 63.99 15.44 4.96
C LYS A 379 65.21 16.00 5.69
N THR A 380 65.04 16.48 6.91
CA THR A 380 66.09 17.13 7.72
C THR A 380 67.33 16.23 7.99
N PRO A 381 67.19 15.01 8.55
CA PRO A 381 68.32 14.11 8.76
C PRO A 381 68.94 13.64 7.44
N VAL A 382 68.13 13.36 6.41
CA VAL A 382 68.63 12.95 5.09
C VAL A 382 69.52 14.04 4.48
N SER A 383 69.07 15.29 4.47
CA SER A 383 69.89 16.41 3.96
C SER A 383 71.15 16.64 4.79
N SER A 384 71.10 16.39 6.11
CA SER A 384 72.28 16.50 6.97
C SER A 384 73.31 15.41 6.68
N ILE A 385 72.88 14.16 6.51
CA ILE A 385 73.73 13.04 6.10
C ILE A 385 74.38 13.34 4.75
N GLN A 386 73.58 13.75 3.77
CA GLN A 386 74.07 14.12 2.45
C GLN A 386 75.11 15.24 2.53
N GLY A 387 74.84 16.33 3.25
CA GLY A 387 75.79 17.44 3.37
C GLY A 387 77.13 17.06 4.03
N TYR A 388 77.11 16.21 5.07
CA TYR A 388 78.35 15.70 5.68
C TYR A 388 79.12 14.79 4.72
N LEU A 389 78.44 13.87 4.04
CA LEU A 389 79.07 12.96 3.07
C LEU A 389 79.60 13.72 1.85
N GLU A 390 78.85 14.68 1.30
CA GLU A 390 79.29 15.56 0.21
C GLU A 390 80.54 16.35 0.60
N THR A 391 80.60 16.87 1.83
CA THR A 391 81.79 17.60 2.32
C THR A 391 83.02 16.70 2.38
N ILE A 392 82.86 15.45 2.84
CA ILE A 392 83.93 14.44 2.85
C ILE A 392 84.39 14.12 1.43
N LEU A 393 83.46 13.89 0.50
CA LEU A 393 83.75 13.51 -0.88
C LEU A 393 84.42 14.65 -1.68
N ASN A 394 83.99 15.89 -1.46
CA ASN A 394 84.46 17.05 -2.23
C ASN A 394 85.73 17.72 -1.65
N THR A 395 86.24 17.25 -0.51
CA THR A 395 87.43 17.84 0.14
C THR A 395 88.53 16.80 0.36
N PRO A 396 89.44 16.59 -0.61
CA PRO A 396 90.41 15.48 -0.61
C PRO A 396 91.40 15.46 0.58
N ASN A 397 91.68 16.62 1.18
CA ASN A 397 92.67 16.79 2.26
C ASN A 397 92.02 17.15 3.61
N LEU A 398 90.83 16.61 3.90
CA LEU A 398 90.14 16.87 5.16
C LEU A 398 90.94 16.29 6.35
N PRO A 399 91.16 17.03 7.45
CA PRO A 399 91.85 16.50 8.63
C PRO A 399 91.15 15.22 9.14
N PRO A 400 91.89 14.16 9.53
CA PRO A 400 91.29 12.88 9.94
C PRO A 400 90.28 13.03 11.08
N ALA A 401 90.55 13.91 12.05
CA ALA A 401 89.63 14.20 13.15
C ALA A 401 88.29 14.81 12.68
N THR A 402 88.32 15.69 11.67
CA THR A 402 87.12 16.30 11.10
C THR A 402 86.32 15.30 10.28
N MET A 403 87.01 14.42 9.53
CA MET A 403 86.38 13.36 8.74
C MET A 403 85.65 12.38 9.67
N GLN A 404 86.33 11.95 10.74
CA GLN A 404 85.74 11.10 11.78
C GLN A 404 84.50 11.76 12.40
N ALA A 405 84.58 13.05 12.77
CA ALA A 405 83.45 13.78 13.31
C ALA A 405 82.26 13.88 12.35
N PHE A 406 82.49 14.02 11.04
CA PHE A 406 81.43 14.02 10.04
C PHE A 406 80.81 12.63 9.84
N LEU A 407 81.61 11.57 9.82
CA LEU A 407 81.12 10.18 9.77
C LEU A 407 80.28 9.84 11.00
N GLU A 408 80.74 10.20 12.20
CA GLU A 408 79.99 10.01 13.44
C GLU A 408 78.66 10.77 13.44
N ARG A 409 78.65 12.02 12.95
CA ARG A 409 77.41 12.80 12.81
C ARG A 409 76.45 12.18 11.80
N SER A 410 76.95 11.72 10.66
CA SER A 410 76.14 11.02 9.65
C SER A 410 75.54 9.73 10.22
N TYR A 411 76.34 8.94 10.93
CA TYR A 411 75.88 7.72 11.58
C TYR A 411 74.81 8.01 12.65
N ALA A 412 75.01 9.05 13.46
CA ALA A 412 74.02 9.48 14.45
C ALA A 412 72.69 9.92 13.80
N GLN A 413 72.72 10.63 12.66
CA GLN A 413 71.51 10.98 11.92
C GLN A 413 70.83 9.75 11.29
N SER A 414 71.61 8.76 10.83
CA SER A 414 71.06 7.49 10.31
C SER A 414 70.32 6.72 11.39
N ASN A 415 70.92 6.56 12.56
CA ASN A 415 70.27 5.93 13.72
C ASN A 415 69.00 6.68 14.13
N ARG A 416 69.03 8.02 14.13
CA ARG A 416 67.84 8.83 14.39
C ARG A 416 66.74 8.57 13.36
N LEU A 417 67.08 8.45 12.08
CA LEU A 417 66.13 8.14 11.02
C LEU A 417 65.49 6.76 11.22
N THR A 418 66.27 5.76 11.64
CA THR A 418 65.77 4.42 11.97
C THR A 418 64.76 4.46 13.12
N VAL A 419 65.04 5.21 14.18
CA VAL A 419 64.09 5.39 15.30
C VAL A 419 62.82 6.09 14.82
N LEU A 420 62.95 7.18 14.04
CA LEU A 420 61.80 7.91 13.51
C LEU A 420 60.91 7.03 12.60
N LEU A 421 61.49 6.21 11.73
CA LEU A 421 60.74 5.28 10.88
C LEU A 421 60.01 4.21 11.70
N ARG A 422 60.65 3.68 12.75
CA ARG A 422 60.01 2.75 13.68
C ARG A 422 58.84 3.39 14.40
N ASP A 423 59.02 4.60 14.93
CA ASP A 423 57.99 5.39 15.62
C ASP A 423 56.78 5.64 14.71
N ILE A 424 57.02 6.05 13.46
CA ILE A 424 55.97 6.24 12.45
C ILE A 424 55.23 4.94 12.18
N SER A 425 55.95 3.84 11.97
CA SER A 425 55.34 2.54 11.68
C SER A 425 54.46 2.04 12.82
N VAL A 426 54.85 2.28 14.08
CA VAL A 426 54.03 1.97 15.25
C VAL A 426 52.76 2.81 15.23
N LEU A 427 52.87 4.13 15.01
CA LEU A 427 51.71 5.02 14.97
C LEU A 427 50.74 4.69 13.83
N THR A 428 51.23 4.43 12.61
CA THR A 428 50.36 4.11 11.47
C THR A 428 49.61 2.80 11.66
N ARG A 429 50.26 1.77 12.21
CA ARG A 429 49.59 0.49 12.54
C ARG A 429 48.49 0.67 13.57
N MET A 430 48.70 1.54 14.55
CA MET A 430 47.69 1.84 15.57
C MET A 430 46.50 2.65 15.03
N ASP A 431 46.75 3.54 14.07
CA ASP A 431 45.70 4.39 13.46
C ASP A 431 44.85 3.63 12.42
N GLU A 432 45.46 2.76 11.59
CA GLU A 432 44.76 2.11 10.46
C GLU A 432 44.08 0.78 10.80
N ALA A 433 44.63 0.02 11.76
CA ALA A 433 44.10 -1.32 12.07
C ALA A 433 44.26 -1.69 13.57
N PRO A 434 43.61 -0.95 14.49
CA PRO A 434 43.70 -1.23 15.92
C PRO A 434 43.25 -2.66 16.28
N ASN A 435 42.33 -3.24 15.52
CA ASN A 435 41.82 -4.60 15.75
C ASN A 435 42.78 -5.72 15.30
N LEU A 436 43.81 -5.41 14.51
CA LEU A 436 44.83 -6.38 14.07
C LEU A 436 46.03 -6.46 15.03
N VAL A 437 46.08 -5.60 16.05
CA VAL A 437 47.17 -5.62 17.03
C VAL A 437 46.85 -6.66 18.10
N GLU A 438 47.52 -7.81 18.01
CA GLU A 438 47.33 -8.93 18.94
C GLU A 438 47.67 -8.53 20.39
N ARG A 439 46.87 -9.05 21.31
CA ARG A 439 47.07 -8.94 22.76
C ARG A 439 47.44 -10.30 23.32
N GLU A 440 48.39 -10.31 24.23
CA GLU A 440 48.87 -11.49 24.93
C GLU A 440 49.02 -11.19 26.42
N GLN A 441 49.19 -12.24 27.24
CA GLN A 441 49.51 -12.06 28.66
C GLN A 441 50.96 -11.63 28.82
N VAL A 442 51.17 -10.38 29.22
CA VAL A 442 52.49 -9.77 29.37
C VAL A 442 52.84 -9.65 30.85
N ASN A 443 53.93 -10.29 31.27
CA ASN A 443 54.50 -10.06 32.60
C ASN A 443 55.27 -8.72 32.61
N LEU A 444 54.60 -7.67 33.08
CA LEU A 444 55.13 -6.32 33.06
C LEU A 444 56.34 -6.16 33.98
N SER A 445 56.36 -6.87 35.11
CA SER A 445 57.48 -6.82 36.06
C SER A 445 58.77 -7.36 35.45
N LEU A 446 58.71 -8.44 34.67
CA LEU A 446 59.85 -9.02 33.96
C LEU A 446 60.30 -8.10 32.81
N MET A 447 59.35 -7.55 32.05
CA MET A 447 59.64 -6.60 30.97
C MET A 447 60.40 -5.38 31.48
N LEU A 448 59.93 -4.75 32.56
CA LEU A 448 60.60 -3.62 33.18
C LEU A 448 61.99 -3.97 33.68
N LYS A 449 62.16 -5.14 34.30
CA LYS A 449 63.48 -5.60 34.75
C LYS A 449 64.47 -5.70 33.58
N ASN A 450 64.07 -6.32 32.47
CA ASN A 450 64.91 -6.47 31.29
C ASN A 450 65.26 -5.11 30.67
N MET A 451 64.28 -4.22 30.55
CA MET A 451 64.48 -2.86 30.04
C MET A 451 65.47 -2.06 30.91
N LEU A 452 65.37 -2.14 32.23
CA LEU A 452 66.28 -1.44 33.14
C LEU A 452 67.72 -1.98 33.03
N ASN A 453 67.88 -3.28 32.79
CA ASN A 453 69.20 -3.87 32.52
C ASN A 453 69.78 -3.37 31.20
N GLU A 454 68.97 -3.24 30.15
CA GLU A 454 69.40 -2.69 28.85
C GLU A 454 69.85 -1.23 28.97
N LEU A 455 69.23 -0.46 29.87
CA LEU A 455 69.52 0.96 30.08
C LEU A 455 70.58 1.24 31.15
N ALA A 456 71.15 0.20 31.78
CA ALA A 456 72.04 0.32 32.93
C ALA A 456 73.24 1.25 32.66
N LEU A 457 73.88 1.14 31.49
CA LEU A 457 75.03 1.97 31.13
C LEU A 457 74.65 3.45 31.01
N ALA A 458 73.57 3.76 30.29
CA ALA A 458 73.10 5.15 30.11
C ALA A 458 72.63 5.78 31.43
N LEU A 459 72.02 4.97 32.30
CA LEU A 459 71.63 5.33 33.65
C LEU A 459 72.86 5.69 34.50
N GLU A 460 73.91 4.88 34.44
CA GLU A 460 75.16 5.08 35.18
C GLU A 460 75.91 6.33 34.71
N GLU A 461 76.04 6.53 33.40
CA GLU A 461 76.67 7.72 32.78
C GLU A 461 76.00 9.04 33.21
N LYS A 462 74.69 9.01 33.50
CA LYS A 462 73.91 10.17 33.93
C LYS A 462 73.69 10.23 35.45
N HIS A 463 74.22 9.27 36.21
CA HIS A 463 73.96 9.12 37.65
C HIS A 463 72.46 9.10 37.99
N ILE A 464 71.66 8.39 37.20
CA ILE A 464 70.21 8.30 37.39
C ILE A 464 69.89 7.09 38.27
N THR A 465 69.21 7.32 39.39
CA THR A 465 68.75 6.24 40.28
C THR A 465 67.32 5.85 39.93
N VAL A 466 67.06 4.57 39.67
CA VAL A 466 65.71 4.06 39.37
C VAL A 466 65.12 3.33 40.56
N ILE A 467 63.92 3.74 40.99
CA ILE A 467 63.14 3.09 42.04
C ILE A 467 61.92 2.43 41.37
N ASN A 468 61.99 1.12 41.14
CA ASN A 468 60.88 0.33 40.60
C ASN A 468 60.05 -0.28 41.74
N LYS A 469 58.81 0.16 41.88
CA LYS A 469 57.80 -0.32 42.83
C LYS A 469 56.64 -1.04 42.14
N VAL A 470 56.83 -1.54 40.92
CA VAL A 470 55.82 -2.37 40.26
C VAL A 470 55.77 -3.75 40.94
N PRO A 471 54.58 -4.24 41.33
CA PRO A 471 54.41 -5.54 41.95
C PRO A 471 55.04 -6.67 41.14
N TYR A 472 55.69 -7.62 41.83
CA TYR A 472 56.27 -8.79 41.19
C TYR A 472 55.17 -9.67 40.59
N GLY A 473 55.38 -10.15 39.36
CA GLY A 473 54.42 -11.01 38.67
C GLY A 473 53.18 -10.28 38.14
N LEU A 474 53.19 -8.94 38.06
CA LEU A 474 52.08 -8.18 37.49
C LEU A 474 51.88 -8.53 36.00
N ILE A 475 50.73 -9.11 35.67
CA ILE A 475 50.34 -9.50 34.29
C ILE A 475 49.29 -8.53 33.74
N ILE A 476 49.48 -8.11 32.50
CA ILE A 476 48.53 -7.29 31.73
C ILE A 476 48.23 -8.01 30.41
N ASN A 477 46.95 -8.13 30.05
CA ASN A 477 46.56 -8.56 28.72
C ASN A 477 46.67 -7.40 27.74
N GLY A 478 47.72 -7.43 26.91
CA GLY A 478 48.09 -6.30 26.06
C GLY A 478 49.11 -6.67 25.00
N ASN A 479 49.50 -5.71 24.19
CA ASN A 479 50.54 -5.91 23.21
C ASN A 479 51.91 -5.67 23.86
N SER A 480 52.76 -6.70 23.91
CA SER A 480 54.08 -6.61 24.57
C SER A 480 54.97 -5.48 24.01
N SER A 481 55.00 -5.30 22.68
CA SER A 481 55.79 -4.24 22.05
C SER A 481 55.30 -2.85 22.43
N LEU A 482 53.98 -2.62 22.49
CA LEU A 482 53.40 -1.34 22.87
C LEU A 482 53.56 -1.04 24.37
N LEU A 483 53.39 -2.05 25.23
CA LEU A 483 53.66 -1.91 26.67
C LEU A 483 55.13 -1.57 26.92
N TYR A 484 56.06 -2.27 26.25
CA TYR A 484 57.49 -1.93 26.30
C TYR A 484 57.73 -0.50 25.83
N SER A 485 57.07 -0.09 24.74
CA SER A 485 57.19 1.27 24.19
C SER A 485 56.76 2.37 25.17
N ILE A 486 55.72 2.15 26.00
CA ILE A 486 55.29 3.11 27.03
C ILE A 486 56.47 3.45 27.95
N PHE A 487 57.00 2.43 28.62
CA PHE A 487 58.03 2.65 29.63
C PHE A 487 59.36 3.04 29.01
N ARG A 488 59.69 2.50 27.82
CA ARG A 488 60.91 2.85 27.10
C ARG A 488 60.93 4.33 26.73
N ASN A 489 59.85 4.86 26.14
CA ASN A 489 59.77 6.26 25.76
C ASN A 489 59.79 7.21 26.97
N LEU A 490 59.12 6.86 28.06
CA LEU A 490 59.18 7.64 29.30
C LEU A 490 60.60 7.65 29.88
N MET A 491 61.29 6.51 29.83
CA MET A 491 62.66 6.38 30.33
C MET A 491 63.68 7.11 29.46
N ASP A 492 63.58 6.98 28.14
CA ASP A 492 64.44 7.71 27.18
C ASP A 492 64.26 9.23 27.36
N ASN A 493 63.03 9.71 27.62
CA ASN A 493 62.78 11.12 27.95
C ASN A 493 63.44 11.54 29.27
N ALA A 494 63.36 10.71 30.32
CA ALA A 494 64.02 11.01 31.59
C ALA A 494 65.55 11.10 31.41
N ILE A 495 66.17 10.15 30.70
CA ILE A 495 67.62 10.13 30.43
C ILE A 495 68.04 11.35 29.60
N ALA A 496 67.24 11.75 28.62
CA ALA A 496 67.55 12.86 27.73
C ALA A 496 67.37 14.24 28.37
N TYR A 497 66.35 14.41 29.23
CA TYR A 497 65.87 15.74 29.63
C TYR A 497 65.84 16.00 31.14
N ALA A 498 65.74 14.99 32.01
CA ALA A 498 65.60 15.22 33.44
C ALA A 498 66.88 15.82 34.07
N GLY A 499 68.05 15.53 33.50
CA GLY A 499 69.34 16.02 33.99
C GLY A 499 70.26 14.89 34.45
N THR A 500 71.22 15.22 35.31
CA THR A 500 72.17 14.27 35.92
C THR A 500 71.95 14.19 37.43
N GLY A 501 72.16 13.02 38.05
CA GLY A 501 71.95 12.87 39.49
C GLY A 501 70.48 12.84 39.91
N VAL A 502 69.57 12.52 38.99
CA VAL A 502 68.13 12.52 39.23
C VAL A 502 67.61 11.14 39.64
N THR A 503 66.45 11.11 40.29
CA THR A 503 65.77 9.86 40.64
C THR A 503 64.54 9.68 39.75
N VAL A 504 64.42 8.52 39.11
CA VAL A 504 63.22 8.08 38.40
C VAL A 504 62.48 7.06 39.25
N ARG A 505 61.18 7.22 39.43
CA ARG A 505 60.32 6.31 40.18
C ARG A 505 59.21 5.78 39.30
N ILE A 506 59.11 4.46 39.23
CA ILE A 506 58.06 3.74 38.50
C ILE A 506 57.21 3.00 39.54
N ASN A 507 55.94 3.34 39.65
CA ASN A 507 55.08 2.82 40.70
C ASN A 507 53.73 2.37 40.14
N CYS A 508 53.27 1.19 40.53
CA CYS A 508 51.85 0.83 40.44
C CYS A 508 51.25 1.10 41.82
N PHE A 509 50.61 2.25 41.99
CA PHE A 509 50.27 2.76 43.33
C PHE A 509 48.86 2.40 43.80
N ARG A 510 48.01 1.96 42.87
CA ARG A 510 46.62 1.56 43.13
C ARG A 510 46.19 0.56 42.07
N GLU A 511 45.24 -0.28 42.44
CA GLU A 511 44.46 -1.08 41.52
C GLU A 511 42.98 -1.02 41.93
N ASP A 512 42.06 -1.15 40.97
CA ASP A 512 40.64 -1.43 41.24
C ASP A 512 40.18 -2.63 40.41
N GLU A 513 38.87 -2.88 40.32
CA GLU A 513 38.34 -4.02 39.56
C GLU A 513 38.72 -3.99 38.07
N LYS A 514 38.86 -2.79 37.49
CA LYS A 514 39.02 -2.62 36.05
C LYS A 514 40.40 -2.14 35.62
N TYR A 515 41.16 -1.48 36.49
CA TYR A 515 42.41 -0.81 36.12
C TYR A 515 43.56 -1.00 37.11
N TYR A 516 44.78 -1.04 36.57
CA TYR A 516 46.02 -0.75 37.30
C TYR A 516 46.41 0.71 37.10
N TYR A 517 46.80 1.39 38.18
CA TYR A 517 47.19 2.81 38.18
C TYR A 517 48.70 2.95 38.33
N PHE A 518 49.32 3.52 37.29
CA PHE A 518 50.76 3.73 37.22
C PHE A 518 51.12 5.19 37.37
N SER A 519 52.25 5.42 38.02
CA SER A 519 52.94 6.70 38.10
C SER A 519 54.39 6.50 37.66
N PHE A 520 54.82 7.27 36.67
CA PHE A 520 56.22 7.42 36.27
C PHE A 520 56.64 8.85 36.57
N SER A 521 57.57 9.06 37.50
CA SER A 521 58.02 10.39 37.89
C SER A 521 59.54 10.52 37.90
N ASP A 522 60.07 11.65 37.47
CA ASP A 522 61.47 12.04 37.65
C ASP A 522 61.62 13.22 38.63
N THR A 523 62.85 13.49 39.07
CA THR A 523 63.21 14.65 39.93
C THR A 523 64.00 15.72 39.16
N GLY A 524 63.76 15.85 37.85
CA GLY A 524 64.51 16.71 36.96
C GLY A 524 63.99 18.15 36.88
N VAL A 525 64.22 18.79 35.72
CA VAL A 525 63.86 20.21 35.48
C VAL A 525 62.36 20.44 35.26
N GLY A 526 61.58 19.39 34.99
CA GLY A 526 60.14 19.48 34.72
C GLY A 526 59.82 20.17 33.39
N VAL A 527 58.56 20.61 33.25
CA VAL A 527 58.04 21.25 32.03
C VAL A 527 57.18 22.47 32.41
N PRO A 528 57.32 23.63 31.74
CA PRO A 528 56.41 24.77 31.95
C PRO A 528 54.94 24.38 31.78
N GLU A 529 54.05 24.93 32.63
CA GLU A 529 52.64 24.51 32.69
C GLU A 529 51.89 24.65 31.37
N GLU A 530 52.21 25.69 30.58
CA GLU A 530 51.62 25.94 29.26
C GLU A 530 51.84 24.80 28.24
N HIS A 531 52.86 23.96 28.46
CA HIS A 531 53.19 22.86 27.57
C HIS A 531 52.56 21.54 27.99
N LEU A 532 52.13 21.37 29.25
CA LEU A 532 51.68 20.07 29.80
C LEU A 532 50.52 19.45 29.01
N ASN A 533 49.57 20.27 28.55
CA ASN A 533 48.43 19.79 27.75
C ASN A 533 48.81 19.38 26.32
N ARG A 534 49.99 19.80 25.86
CA ARG A 534 50.44 19.69 24.47
C ARG A 534 51.58 18.69 24.28
N ILE A 535 52.26 18.24 25.34
CA ILE A 535 53.41 17.32 25.24
C ILE A 535 53.07 15.96 24.59
N PHE A 536 51.79 15.60 24.53
CA PHE A 536 51.31 14.39 23.85
C PHE A 536 50.91 14.61 22.38
N GLU A 537 50.94 15.85 21.88
CA GLU A 537 50.74 16.16 20.45
C GLU A 537 51.88 15.57 19.62
N ARG A 538 51.56 15.04 18.43
CA ARG A 538 52.56 14.48 17.50
C ARG A 538 53.52 15.58 17.05
N PHE A 539 54.82 15.29 17.07
CA PHE A 539 55.91 16.22 16.70
C PHE A 539 56.05 17.46 17.57
N TYR A 540 55.31 17.54 18.68
CA TYR A 540 55.43 18.67 19.60
C TYR A 540 56.73 18.60 20.40
N ARG A 541 57.40 19.75 20.53
CA ARG A 541 58.65 19.90 21.28
C ARG A 541 58.70 21.30 21.88
N ILE A 542 59.14 21.39 23.14
CA ILE A 542 59.29 22.65 23.88
C ILE A 542 60.41 23.49 23.24
N ASP A 543 61.61 22.93 23.07
CA ASP A 543 62.76 23.60 22.47
C ASP A 543 63.21 22.96 21.15
N LYS A 544 62.82 23.55 20.02
CA LYS A 544 63.15 23.03 18.67
C LYS A 544 64.67 22.92 18.39
N GLY A 545 65.51 23.72 19.05
CA GLY A 545 66.96 23.77 18.83
C GLY A 545 67.78 22.77 19.65
N ARG A 546 67.51 22.68 20.98
CA ARG A 546 68.23 21.78 21.90
C ARG A 546 67.82 20.33 21.73
N SER A 547 66.53 20.05 21.54
CA SER A 547 66.01 18.69 21.33
C SER A 547 66.45 18.08 20.00
N ARG A 548 66.80 18.90 18.99
CA ARG A 548 67.32 18.41 17.70
C ARG A 548 68.73 17.85 17.82
N LYS A 549 69.55 18.37 18.74
CA LYS A 549 70.91 17.88 19.02
C LYS A 549 70.91 16.59 19.84
N LEU A 550 69.92 16.44 20.74
CA LEU A 550 69.72 15.26 21.58
C LEU A 550 68.92 14.13 20.89
N GLY A 551 68.49 14.34 19.64
CA GLY A 551 67.90 13.27 18.81
C GLY A 551 66.40 12.99 19.02
N GLY A 552 65.68 13.79 19.82
CA GLY A 552 64.25 13.55 20.06
C GLY A 552 63.42 13.61 18.77
N THR A 553 62.53 12.63 18.55
CA THR A 553 61.62 12.57 17.39
C THR A 553 60.36 13.41 17.60
N GLY A 554 60.00 13.71 18.85
CA GLY A 554 58.72 14.37 19.19
C GLY A 554 57.50 13.46 18.97
N LEU A 555 57.73 12.17 18.68
CA LEU A 555 56.67 11.16 18.55
C LEU A 555 56.55 10.29 19.80
N GLY A 556 57.60 10.20 20.62
CA GLY A 556 57.65 9.28 21.77
C GLY A 556 56.47 9.41 22.73
N LEU A 557 56.14 10.62 23.21
CA LEU A 557 55.00 10.81 24.12
C LEU A 557 53.64 10.59 23.42
N ALA A 558 53.52 10.87 22.13
CA ALA A 558 52.32 10.54 21.36
C ALA A 558 52.14 9.02 21.25
N ILE A 559 53.23 8.26 21.09
CA ILE A 559 53.23 6.79 21.14
C ILE A 559 52.80 6.30 22.52
N VAL A 560 53.34 6.89 23.59
CA VAL A 560 52.92 6.56 24.97
C VAL A 560 51.42 6.75 25.13
N LYS A 561 50.88 7.90 24.72
CA LYS A 561 49.43 8.19 24.81
C LYS A 561 48.59 7.19 24.02
N ASN A 562 48.96 6.93 22.77
CA ASN A 562 48.23 5.98 21.94
C ASN A 562 48.33 4.55 22.50
N ALA A 563 49.49 4.13 23.01
CA ALA A 563 49.68 2.82 23.62
C ALA A 563 48.83 2.66 24.89
N VAL A 564 48.74 3.69 25.74
CA VAL A 564 47.84 3.68 26.91
C VAL A 564 46.37 3.60 26.48
N LEU A 565 45.95 4.41 25.50
CA LEU A 565 44.58 4.40 24.98
C LEU A 565 44.22 3.05 24.34
N PHE A 566 45.15 2.44 23.60
CA PHE A 566 44.99 1.11 23.02
C PHE A 566 44.73 0.05 24.10
N HIS A 567 45.35 0.18 25.29
CA HIS A 567 45.11 -0.68 26.44
C HIS A 567 43.91 -0.24 27.31
N GLY A 568 43.01 0.58 26.76
CA GLY A 568 41.76 1.00 27.41
C GLY A 568 41.94 1.99 28.56
N GLY A 569 43.14 2.55 28.73
CA GLY A 569 43.49 3.47 29.80
C GLY A 569 43.51 4.93 29.39
N THR A 570 43.90 5.78 30.33
CA THR A 570 44.09 7.23 30.14
C THR A 570 45.45 7.66 30.67
N ILE A 571 46.05 8.70 30.11
CA ILE A 571 47.32 9.28 30.59
C ILE A 571 47.20 10.80 30.70
N PHE A 572 47.82 11.37 31.73
CA PHE A 572 48.08 12.80 31.85
C PHE A 572 49.47 13.04 32.47
N ALA A 573 49.96 14.27 32.38
CA ALA A 573 51.20 14.68 33.01
C ALA A 573 50.97 15.90 33.91
N LYS A 574 51.73 15.99 34.99
CA LYS A 574 51.78 17.12 35.91
C LYS A 574 53.21 17.33 36.38
N ASN A 575 53.55 18.53 36.81
CA ASN A 575 54.85 18.75 37.46
C ASN A 575 54.88 18.06 38.83
N ASN A 576 56.01 17.42 39.13
CA ASN A 576 56.22 16.72 40.39
C ASN A 576 56.58 17.74 41.49
N PRO A 577 55.94 17.71 42.68
CA PRO A 577 56.26 18.61 43.78
C PRO A 577 57.72 18.57 44.23
N SER A 578 58.42 17.45 44.00
CA SER A 578 59.84 17.27 44.32
C SER A 578 60.79 17.81 43.24
N GLY A 579 60.25 18.52 42.24
CA GLY A 579 60.93 18.82 40.98
C GLY A 579 60.71 17.71 39.95
N GLY A 580 60.76 18.03 38.66
CA GLY A 580 60.60 17.07 37.56
C GLY A 580 59.17 16.93 37.06
N LEU A 581 58.92 15.85 36.33
CA LEU A 581 57.63 15.56 35.70
C LEU A 581 57.06 14.24 36.23
N GLU A 582 55.73 14.16 36.39
CA GLU A 582 55.00 12.96 36.77
C GLU A 582 53.95 12.63 35.72
N PHE A 583 54.07 11.46 35.10
CA PHE A 583 53.09 10.87 34.21
C PHE A 583 52.24 9.88 34.99
N VAL A 584 50.93 10.11 35.00
CA VAL A 584 49.96 9.23 35.65
C VAL A 584 49.11 8.60 34.56
N PHE A 585 49.07 7.27 34.54
CA PHE A 585 48.28 6.55 33.56
C PHE A 585 47.65 5.27 34.10
N THR A 586 46.62 4.81 33.42
CA THR A 586 45.93 3.55 33.73
C THR A 586 46.16 2.53 32.63
N LEU A 587 46.14 1.24 32.98
CA LEU A 587 46.07 0.14 32.03
C LEU A 587 44.93 -0.78 32.46
N GLN A 588 44.06 -1.18 31.51
CA GLN A 588 42.91 -2.02 31.83
C GLN A 588 43.37 -3.41 32.27
N LYS A 589 42.77 -3.92 33.35
CA LYS A 589 42.83 -5.32 33.74
C LYS A 589 42.10 -6.17 32.71
N ASN A 590 42.38 -7.47 32.69
CA ASN A 590 41.71 -8.42 31.81
C ASN A 590 40.20 -8.13 31.78
N LYS A 591 39.61 -8.03 30.57
CA LYS A 591 38.17 -8.24 30.45
C LYS A 591 37.96 -9.68 30.90
N GLU A 592 37.36 -9.88 32.07
CA GLU A 592 36.50 -11.05 32.22
C GLU A 592 35.43 -10.90 31.13
N GLU A 593 35.42 -11.83 30.18
CA GLU A 593 34.33 -11.95 29.21
C GLU A 593 33.03 -12.31 29.91
#